data_AF-A0A497IFM6-F1
#
_entry.id   AF-A0A497IFM6-F1
#
_cell.length_a   1.000
_cell.length_b   1.000
_cell.length_c   1.000
_cell.angle_alpha   90.00
_cell.angle_beta   90.00
_cell.angle_gamma   90.00
#
_symmetry.space_group_name_H-M   'P 1'
#
loop_
_entity.id
_entity.type
_entity.pdbx_description
1 polymer ?
#
loop_
_entity_poly.entity_id
_entity_poly.type
_entity_poly.pdbx_seq_one_letter_code
_entity_poly.pdbx_strand_id
1 'polypeptide(L)'
;MRKLELKLLLAENPDWVETLKEALEVEEKGRKEAEEKGHNYLGWEWYEVHTPPQVLNNMVSKRILDIVYASRSSTSYVLRDRDLIREVIDEIEASGIEVQPESEVPNDLFEIIVGHKNVKTVLRYAIESERPCHVLLVGPPASAKTLFLMELSRLPESYYLLAPTMTSAGLNEVLFALQPKYLLIDEIDRLHGDNLGVLNSLMATGRISETKWGKTRYAVLYTKVFAAGIKVNSLPRDLLSRFIKIRFEPYSRDEFLKVSKSVLEREGVPEDVAEFIALSVWNMYGNKSDVRQCVSIARMANGEKEKAEVVVEVMKRQGVSL
;
A
#
# COMPACT_ATOMS: atom_id res chain seq x y z
N MET A 1 -7.86 25.84 1.85
CA MET A 1 -7.15 24.80 1.07
C MET A 1 -7.04 25.31 -0.37
N ARG A 2 -6.06 24.89 -1.18
CA ARG A 2 -6.04 25.27 -2.62
C ARG A 2 -6.79 24.23 -3.45
N LYS A 3 -7.37 24.62 -4.60
CA LYS A 3 -8.14 23.74 -5.50
C LYS A 3 -7.40 22.45 -5.90
N LEU A 4 -6.13 22.58 -6.30
CA LEU A 4 -5.31 21.43 -6.68
C LEU A 4 -5.04 20.47 -5.50
N GLU A 5 -4.88 21.03 -4.30
CA GLU A 5 -4.65 20.26 -3.07
C GLU A 5 -5.91 19.46 -2.67
N LEU A 6 -7.09 20.06 -2.82
CA LEU A 6 -8.37 19.36 -2.62
C LEU A 6 -8.57 18.25 -3.65
N LYS A 7 -8.27 18.51 -4.93
CA LYS A 7 -8.35 17.49 -5.99
C LYS A 7 -7.48 16.26 -5.72
N LEU A 8 -6.21 16.48 -5.35
CA LEU A 8 -5.31 15.38 -5.04
C LEU A 8 -5.80 14.59 -3.82
N LEU A 9 -6.29 15.30 -2.80
CA LEU A 9 -6.80 14.68 -1.59
C LEU A 9 -8.06 13.83 -1.83
N LEU A 10 -8.96 14.27 -2.71
CA LEU A 10 -10.14 13.49 -3.12
C LEU A 10 -9.78 12.34 -4.06
N ALA A 11 -8.75 12.49 -4.90
CA ALA A 11 -8.23 11.39 -5.70
C ALA A 11 -7.61 10.28 -4.82
N GLU A 12 -6.95 10.65 -3.72
CA GLU A 12 -6.41 9.70 -2.73
C GLU A 12 -7.50 9.09 -1.82
N ASN A 13 -8.67 9.72 -1.72
CA ASN A 13 -9.78 9.31 -0.84
C ASN A 13 -11.12 9.39 -1.61
N PRO A 14 -11.34 8.51 -2.61
CA PRO A 14 -12.52 8.61 -3.50
C PRO A 14 -13.84 8.51 -2.74
N ASP A 15 -13.90 7.75 -1.65
CA ASP A 15 -15.10 7.62 -0.80
C ASP A 15 -15.55 8.97 -0.19
N TRP A 16 -14.64 9.94 -0.06
CA TRP A 16 -14.96 11.25 0.48
C TRP A 16 -15.80 12.09 -0.49
N VAL A 17 -15.76 11.78 -1.78
CA VAL A 17 -16.53 12.49 -2.80
C VAL A 17 -18.02 12.36 -2.53
N GLU A 18 -18.49 11.14 -2.23
CA GLU A 18 -19.91 10.91 -1.93
C GLU A 18 -20.33 11.57 -0.62
N THR A 19 -19.51 11.47 0.43
CA THR A 19 -19.75 12.18 1.70
C THR A 19 -19.91 13.70 1.48
N LEU A 20 -19.05 14.30 0.65
CA LEU A 20 -19.08 15.74 0.41
C LEU A 20 -20.26 16.16 -0.46
N LYS A 21 -20.77 15.29 -1.34
CA LYS A 21 -22.03 15.50 -2.06
C LYS A 21 -23.21 15.52 -1.11
N GLU A 22 -23.36 14.49 -0.29
CA GLU A 22 -24.44 14.43 0.72
C GLU A 22 -24.35 15.64 1.66
N ALA A 23 -23.13 16.02 2.09
CA ALA A 23 -22.92 17.20 2.91
C ALA A 23 -23.33 18.51 2.20
N LEU A 24 -23.05 18.66 0.90
CA LEU A 24 -23.48 19.83 0.12
C LEU A 24 -25.01 19.94 0.08
N GLU A 25 -25.71 18.83 -0.16
CA GLU A 25 -27.16 18.79 -0.21
C GLU A 25 -27.81 19.07 1.14
N VAL A 26 -27.37 18.38 2.19
CA VAL A 26 -27.88 18.54 3.56
C VAL A 26 -27.63 19.96 4.05
N GLU A 27 -26.43 20.50 3.82
CA GLU A 27 -26.08 21.85 4.24
C GLU A 27 -26.88 22.93 3.48
N GLU A 28 -27.11 22.74 2.19
CA GLU A 28 -27.91 23.67 1.39
C GLU A 28 -29.38 23.68 1.84
N LYS A 29 -29.97 22.49 2.04
CA LYS A 29 -31.32 22.36 2.57
C LYS A 29 -31.45 22.95 3.97
N GLY A 30 -30.53 22.58 4.86
CA GLY A 30 -30.55 23.03 6.25
C GLY A 30 -30.38 24.55 6.39
N ARG A 31 -29.54 25.18 5.56
CA ARG A 31 -29.39 26.64 5.53
C ARG A 31 -30.65 27.34 5.01
N LYS A 32 -31.27 26.82 3.95
CA LYS A 32 -32.52 27.36 3.42
C LYS A 32 -33.65 27.30 4.45
N GLU A 33 -33.80 26.17 5.13
CA GLU A 33 -34.78 26.04 6.21
C GLU A 33 -34.50 26.98 7.39
N ALA A 34 -33.23 27.18 7.74
CA ALA A 34 -32.84 28.10 8.80
C ALA A 34 -33.16 29.55 8.42
N GLU A 35 -32.93 29.95 7.17
CA GLU A 35 -33.28 31.28 6.64
C GLU A 35 -34.80 31.51 6.64
N GLU A 36 -35.58 30.56 6.15
CA GLU A 36 -37.05 30.64 6.12
C GLU A 36 -37.66 30.76 7.54
N LYS A 37 -37.04 30.12 8.53
CA LYS A 37 -37.49 30.13 9.93
C LYS A 37 -36.86 31.27 10.75
N GLY A 38 -35.90 32.01 10.19
CA GLY A 38 -35.20 33.11 10.87
C GLY A 38 -34.26 32.65 12.00
N HIS A 39 -33.58 31.53 11.82
CA HIS A 39 -32.62 30.96 12.78
C HIS A 39 -31.24 30.78 12.15
N ASN A 40 -30.22 30.60 12.98
CA ASN A 40 -28.88 30.25 12.50
C ASN A 40 -28.80 28.75 12.17
N TYR A 41 -28.18 28.42 11.04
CA TYR A 41 -27.88 27.05 10.69
C TYR A 41 -26.81 26.46 11.64
N LEU A 42 -27.08 25.26 12.18
CA LEU A 42 -26.26 24.64 13.23
C LEU A 42 -25.34 23.52 12.71
N GLY A 43 -25.22 23.36 11.39
CA GLY A 43 -24.46 22.26 10.80
C GLY A 43 -25.26 20.96 10.72
N TRP A 44 -24.60 19.92 10.21
CA TRP A 44 -25.16 18.59 10.01
C TRP A 44 -24.37 17.55 10.80
N GLU A 45 -25.01 16.44 11.16
CA GLU A 45 -24.40 15.35 11.92
C GLU A 45 -24.03 14.17 11.02
N TRP A 46 -23.21 13.27 11.57
CA TRP A 46 -22.66 12.12 10.85
C TRP A 46 -23.71 11.21 10.21
N TYR A 47 -24.91 11.12 10.80
CA TYR A 47 -25.99 10.28 10.29
C TYR A 47 -26.72 10.91 9.10
N GLU A 48 -26.61 12.22 8.91
CA GLU A 48 -27.24 12.93 7.79
C GLU A 48 -26.44 12.75 6.48
N VAL A 49 -25.15 12.42 6.60
CA VAL A 49 -24.22 12.18 5.47
C VAL A 49 -23.67 10.75 5.45
N HIS A 50 -24.30 9.86 6.22
CA HIS A 50 -24.00 8.43 6.33
C HIS A 50 -22.52 8.06 6.51
N THR A 51 -21.72 8.96 7.09
CA THR A 51 -20.26 8.83 7.13
C THR A 51 -19.78 8.75 8.59
N PRO A 52 -18.97 7.76 8.97
CA PRO A 52 -18.51 7.60 10.34
C PRO A 52 -17.80 8.85 10.89
N PRO A 53 -18.00 9.23 12.17
CA PRO A 53 -17.35 10.39 12.76
C PRO A 53 -15.81 10.38 12.65
N GLN A 54 -15.17 9.22 12.56
CA GLN A 54 -13.71 9.13 12.36
C GLN A 54 -13.28 9.69 11.00
N VAL A 55 -14.03 9.40 9.94
CA VAL A 55 -13.78 9.91 8.58
C VAL A 55 -14.03 11.42 8.56
N LEU A 56 -15.13 11.88 9.17
CA LEU A 56 -15.43 13.31 9.30
C LEU A 56 -14.35 14.05 10.10
N ASN A 57 -13.86 13.48 11.20
CA ASN A 57 -12.76 14.06 11.97
C ASN A 57 -11.43 14.08 11.21
N ASN A 58 -11.21 13.13 10.29
CA ASN A 58 -10.08 13.19 9.37
C ASN A 58 -10.25 14.35 8.38
N MET A 59 -11.45 14.52 7.80
CA MET A 59 -11.77 15.68 6.95
C MET A 59 -11.63 17.02 7.69
N VAL A 60 -11.99 17.09 8.99
CA VAL A 60 -11.72 18.25 9.87
C VAL A 60 -10.22 18.48 10.03
N SER A 61 -9.45 17.43 10.31
CA SER A 61 -7.98 17.52 10.45
C SER A 61 -7.30 17.99 9.16
N LYS A 62 -7.87 17.63 8.01
CA LYS A 62 -7.46 18.09 6.68
C LYS A 62 -8.03 19.47 6.30
N ARG A 63 -8.87 20.08 7.14
CA ARG A 63 -9.50 21.39 6.93
C ARG A 63 -10.46 21.43 5.73
N ILE A 64 -11.16 20.33 5.48
CA ILE A 64 -12.29 20.26 4.54
C ILE A 64 -13.59 20.63 5.28
N LEU A 65 -13.73 20.14 6.51
CA LEU A 65 -14.86 20.40 7.40
C LEU A 65 -14.42 21.25 8.60
N ASP A 66 -15.36 22.00 9.17
CA ASP A 66 -15.21 22.63 10.48
C ASP A 66 -16.31 22.11 11.44
N ILE A 67 -16.00 22.04 12.73
CA ILE A 67 -16.98 21.67 13.77
C ILE A 67 -17.59 22.97 14.32
N VAL A 68 -18.90 23.11 14.19
CA VAL A 68 -19.64 24.30 14.67
C VAL A 68 -20.33 24.06 16.01
N TYR A 69 -20.61 22.80 16.33
CA TYR A 69 -21.20 22.41 17.60
C TYR A 69 -20.67 21.04 18.02
N ALA A 70 -20.33 20.91 19.31
CA ALA A 70 -19.93 19.64 19.89
C ALA A 70 -20.44 19.51 21.33
N SER A 71 -21.04 18.35 21.62
CA SER A 71 -21.49 17.95 22.94
C SER A 71 -21.07 16.51 23.23
N ARG A 72 -21.47 15.96 24.37
CA ARG A 72 -21.21 14.55 24.72
C ARG A 72 -21.98 13.56 23.83
N SER A 73 -23.04 14.01 23.15
CA SER A 73 -23.96 13.16 22.39
C SER A 73 -24.13 13.54 20.93
N SER A 74 -23.60 14.69 20.49
CA SER A 74 -23.81 15.24 19.16
C SER A 74 -22.60 16.06 18.73
N THR A 75 -22.26 16.00 17.44
CA THR A 75 -21.22 16.81 16.82
C THR A 75 -21.73 17.22 15.45
N SER A 76 -21.81 18.53 15.22
CA SER A 76 -22.30 19.11 13.99
C SER A 76 -21.15 19.73 13.20
N TYR A 77 -21.13 19.43 11.91
CA TYR A 77 -20.11 19.80 10.95
C TYR A 77 -20.67 20.79 9.94
N VAL A 78 -19.77 21.56 9.33
CA VAL A 78 -20.05 22.37 8.14
C VAL A 78 -18.91 22.23 7.15
N LEU A 79 -19.22 22.39 5.87
CA LEU A 79 -18.23 22.51 4.82
C LEU A 79 -17.47 23.84 4.97
N ARG A 80 -16.15 23.77 5.06
CA ARG A 80 -15.31 24.96 5.28
C ARG A 80 -15.31 25.91 4.09
N ASP A 81 -15.30 25.36 2.88
CA ASP A 81 -15.28 26.12 1.63
C ASP A 81 -16.22 25.45 0.62
N ARG A 82 -17.51 25.78 0.73
CA ARG A 82 -18.58 25.14 -0.05
C ARG A 82 -18.40 25.33 -1.55
N ASP A 83 -18.01 26.53 -1.97
CA ASP A 83 -17.90 26.87 -3.38
C ASP A 83 -16.72 26.13 -4.02
N LEU A 84 -15.58 26.06 -3.32
CA LEU A 84 -14.43 25.26 -3.77
C LEU A 84 -14.74 23.77 -3.81
N ILE A 85 -15.44 23.23 -2.81
CA ILE A 85 -15.79 21.81 -2.74
C ILE A 85 -16.76 21.45 -3.86
N ARG A 86 -17.80 22.28 -4.08
CA ARG A 86 -18.74 22.12 -5.19
C ARG A 86 -18.02 22.17 -6.53
N GLU A 87 -17.19 23.19 -6.77
CA GLU A 87 -16.41 23.35 -8.01
C GLU A 87 -15.52 22.13 -8.28
N VAL A 88 -14.85 21.58 -7.25
CA VAL A 88 -14.00 20.40 -7.42
C VAL A 88 -14.82 19.13 -7.69
N ILE A 89 -15.95 18.94 -7.01
CA ILE A 89 -16.85 17.80 -7.23
C ILE A 89 -17.44 17.87 -8.64
N ASP A 90 -17.95 19.03 -9.06
CA ASP A 90 -18.50 19.25 -10.39
C ASP A 90 -17.44 18.97 -11.46
N GLU A 91 -16.17 19.32 -11.24
CA GLU A 91 -15.08 19.00 -12.17
C GLU A 91 -14.72 17.51 -12.19
N ILE A 92 -14.82 16.82 -11.05
CA ILE A 92 -14.65 15.36 -10.97
C ILE A 92 -15.78 14.66 -11.73
N GLU A 93 -17.01 15.15 -11.62
CA GLU A 93 -18.18 14.60 -12.33
C GLU A 93 -18.18 14.95 -13.82
N ALA A 94 -17.88 16.21 -14.18
CA ALA A 94 -17.84 16.68 -15.57
C ALA A 94 -16.67 16.09 -16.37
N SER A 95 -15.60 15.64 -15.70
CA SER A 95 -14.53 14.87 -16.35
C SER A 95 -14.93 13.43 -16.67
N GLY A 96 -16.16 13.00 -16.36
CA GLY A 96 -16.67 11.69 -16.72
C GLY A 96 -15.92 10.55 -16.03
N ILE A 97 -15.26 10.84 -14.90
CA ILE A 97 -14.72 9.81 -14.04
C ILE A 97 -15.93 9.24 -13.29
N GLU A 98 -16.59 8.25 -13.88
CA GLU A 98 -17.28 7.26 -13.07
C GLU A 98 -16.28 6.82 -12.01
N VAL A 99 -16.57 7.07 -10.72
CA VAL A 99 -15.86 6.40 -9.64
C VAL A 99 -16.37 4.95 -9.64
N GLN A 100 -15.97 4.20 -10.67
CA GLN A 100 -15.87 2.77 -10.58
C GLN A 100 -14.62 2.51 -9.74
N PRO A 101 -14.70 1.86 -8.56
CA PRO A 101 -13.52 1.27 -7.97
C PRO A 101 -13.20 -0.01 -8.75
N GLU A 102 -12.81 0.14 -10.00
CA GLU A 102 -12.00 -0.83 -10.72
C GLU A 102 -10.87 -0.02 -11.35
N SER A 103 -9.88 0.37 -10.54
CA SER A 103 -8.57 0.63 -11.14
C SER A 103 -8.13 -0.72 -11.71
N GLU A 104 -8.26 -0.90 -13.02
CA GLU A 104 -7.90 -2.16 -13.66
C GLU A 104 -6.49 -2.59 -13.24
N VAL A 105 -6.28 -3.90 -13.12
CA VAL A 105 -4.96 -4.44 -12.83
C VAL A 105 -3.98 -3.89 -13.87
N PRO A 106 -2.87 -3.24 -13.47
CA PRO A 106 -1.93 -2.67 -14.44
C PRO A 106 -1.47 -3.72 -15.45
N ASN A 107 -1.57 -3.40 -16.75
CA ASN A 107 -1.18 -4.33 -17.82
C ASN A 107 0.31 -4.70 -17.72
N ASP A 108 1.13 -3.74 -17.29
CA ASP A 108 2.58 -3.84 -17.06
C ASP A 108 2.94 -4.39 -15.67
N LEU A 109 1.98 -4.93 -14.91
CA LEU A 109 2.25 -5.53 -13.59
C LEU A 109 3.36 -6.59 -13.68
N PHE A 110 4.41 -6.42 -12.88
CA PHE A 110 5.63 -7.22 -12.86
C PHE A 110 6.55 -7.08 -14.08
N GLU A 111 6.30 -6.16 -15.02
CA GLU A 111 7.16 -5.96 -16.19
C GLU A 111 8.59 -5.56 -15.76
N ILE A 112 8.70 -4.84 -14.64
CA ILE A 112 10.01 -4.45 -14.13
C ILE A 112 10.82 -5.64 -13.59
N ILE A 113 10.17 -6.73 -13.21
CA ILE A 113 10.82 -7.88 -12.59
C ILE A 113 11.37 -8.79 -13.70
N VAL A 114 12.69 -8.89 -13.81
CA VAL A 114 13.30 -9.77 -14.80
C VAL A 114 13.17 -11.24 -14.37
N GLY A 115 12.76 -12.12 -15.30
CA GLY A 115 12.61 -13.55 -15.04
C GLY A 115 11.32 -13.93 -14.29
N HIS A 116 11.37 -14.99 -13.49
CA HIS A 116 10.27 -15.46 -12.63
C HIS A 116 8.91 -15.68 -13.31
N LYS A 117 8.89 -16.10 -14.59
CA LYS A 117 7.65 -16.26 -15.38
C LYS A 117 6.57 -17.05 -14.65
N ASN A 118 6.92 -18.19 -14.06
CA ASN A 118 5.97 -19.04 -13.33
C ASN A 118 5.42 -18.35 -12.08
N VAL A 119 6.25 -17.60 -11.35
CA VAL A 119 5.80 -16.86 -10.16
C VAL A 119 4.82 -15.77 -10.56
N LYS A 120 5.14 -15.00 -11.61
CA LYS A 120 4.22 -13.98 -12.17
C LYS A 120 2.88 -14.58 -12.56
N THR A 121 2.89 -15.75 -13.22
CA THR A 121 1.66 -16.47 -13.59
C THR A 121 0.84 -16.86 -12.36
N VAL A 122 1.45 -17.47 -11.35
CA VAL A 122 0.73 -17.86 -10.12
C VAL A 122 0.17 -16.64 -9.38
N LEU A 123 0.92 -15.54 -9.32
CA LEU A 123 0.45 -14.30 -8.72
C LEU A 123 -0.74 -13.71 -9.50
N ARG A 124 -0.71 -13.71 -10.84
CA ARG A 124 -1.89 -13.28 -11.63
C ARG A 124 -3.11 -14.13 -11.33
N TYR A 125 -2.98 -15.46 -11.29
CA TYR A 125 -4.09 -16.34 -10.93
C TYR A 125 -4.65 -16.06 -9.53
N ALA A 126 -3.78 -15.74 -8.56
CA ALA A 126 -4.23 -15.33 -7.22
C ALA A 126 -4.94 -13.97 -7.24
N ILE A 127 -4.48 -13.02 -8.05
CA ILE A 127 -5.13 -11.70 -8.21
C ILE A 127 -6.52 -11.84 -8.85
N GLU A 128 -6.67 -12.73 -9.82
CA GLU A 128 -7.89 -12.94 -10.63
C GLU A 128 -8.90 -13.90 -9.96
N SER A 129 -8.50 -14.64 -8.91
CA SER A 129 -9.38 -15.62 -8.27
C SER A 129 -10.66 -15.00 -7.70
N GLU A 130 -11.82 -15.62 -7.92
CA GLU A 130 -13.10 -15.10 -7.38
C GLU A 130 -13.12 -15.08 -5.85
N ARG A 131 -12.52 -16.10 -5.22
CA ARG A 131 -12.42 -16.22 -3.76
C ARG A 131 -11.01 -15.87 -3.29
N PRO A 132 -10.86 -15.46 -2.01
CA PRO A 132 -9.55 -15.14 -1.46
C PRO A 132 -8.55 -16.29 -1.63
N CYS A 133 -7.42 -15.97 -2.26
CA CYS A 133 -6.28 -16.85 -2.39
C CYS A 133 -5.07 -16.13 -1.80
N HIS A 134 -4.45 -16.72 -0.79
CA HIS A 134 -3.34 -16.09 -0.08
C HIS A 134 -2.01 -16.68 -0.54
N VAL A 135 -1.02 -15.83 -0.84
CA VAL A 135 0.29 -16.25 -1.34
C VAL A 135 1.38 -15.78 -0.40
N LEU A 136 2.32 -16.68 -0.09
CA LEU A 136 3.50 -16.40 0.72
C LEU A 136 4.77 -16.61 -0.13
N LEU A 137 5.52 -15.54 -0.35
CA LEU A 137 6.83 -15.53 -0.98
C LEU A 137 7.91 -15.80 0.08
N VAL A 138 8.67 -16.87 -0.09
CA VAL A 138 9.67 -17.33 0.88
C VAL A 138 11.03 -17.39 0.23
N GLY A 139 12.07 -16.84 0.85
CA GLY A 139 13.42 -16.95 0.29
C GLY A 139 14.44 -16.03 0.97
N PRO A 140 15.72 -16.12 0.58
CA PRO A 140 16.80 -15.33 1.18
C PRO A 140 16.66 -13.83 0.85
N PRO A 141 17.38 -12.93 1.54
CA PRO A 141 17.50 -11.54 1.13
C PRO A 141 17.86 -11.38 -0.35
N ALA A 142 17.51 -10.25 -0.96
CA ALA A 142 17.81 -9.92 -2.35
C ALA A 142 17.18 -10.83 -3.44
N SER A 143 16.25 -11.73 -3.08
CA SER A 143 15.60 -12.65 -4.03
C SER A 143 14.31 -12.11 -4.67
N ALA A 144 14.22 -10.80 -4.97
CA ALA A 144 13.05 -10.11 -5.56
C ALA A 144 11.69 -10.14 -4.79
N LYS A 145 11.56 -10.81 -3.64
CA LYS A 145 10.26 -10.92 -2.92
C LYS A 145 9.61 -9.56 -2.59
N THR A 146 10.36 -8.64 -2.01
CA THR A 146 9.87 -7.28 -1.70
C THR A 146 9.50 -6.52 -2.99
N LEU A 147 10.26 -6.71 -4.07
CA LEU A 147 9.94 -6.10 -5.37
C LEU A 147 8.61 -6.62 -5.93
N PHE A 148 8.30 -7.91 -5.76
CA PHE A 148 6.99 -8.46 -6.09
C PHE A 148 5.87 -7.83 -5.26
N LEU A 149 6.07 -7.62 -3.95
CA LEU A 149 5.08 -6.93 -3.11
C LEU A 149 4.92 -5.45 -3.51
N MET A 150 5.98 -4.75 -3.90
CA MET A 150 5.92 -3.38 -4.39
C MET A 150 5.15 -3.29 -5.72
N GLU A 151 5.32 -4.25 -6.63
CA GLU A 151 4.51 -4.29 -7.84
C GLU A 151 3.04 -4.56 -7.51
N LEU A 152 2.76 -5.45 -6.56
CA LEU A 152 1.39 -5.71 -6.08
C LEU A 152 0.77 -4.50 -5.39
N SER A 153 1.54 -3.56 -4.83
CA SER A 153 1.00 -2.33 -4.23
C SER A 153 0.50 -1.32 -5.26
N ARG A 154 0.68 -1.62 -6.55
CA ARG A 154 0.07 -0.86 -7.66
C ARG A 154 -1.36 -1.32 -7.96
N LEU A 155 -1.83 -2.38 -7.32
CA LEU A 155 -3.21 -2.86 -7.46
C LEU A 155 -4.19 -1.89 -6.78
N PRO A 156 -5.44 -1.76 -7.29
CA PRO A 156 -6.51 -1.04 -6.62
C PRO A 156 -6.70 -1.56 -5.20
N GLU A 157 -7.00 -0.67 -4.25
CA GLU A 157 -7.41 -1.07 -2.90
C GLU A 157 -6.38 -2.00 -2.21
N SER A 158 -5.11 -1.83 -2.57
CA SER A 158 -4.01 -2.53 -1.95
C SER A 158 -3.48 -1.74 -0.75
N TYR A 159 -3.10 -2.44 0.31
CA TYR A 159 -2.48 -1.85 1.49
C TYR A 159 -1.17 -2.55 1.80
N TYR A 160 -0.07 -1.81 1.74
CA TYR A 160 1.26 -2.29 2.06
C TYR A 160 1.60 -2.12 3.53
N LEU A 161 2.01 -3.20 4.16
CA LEU A 161 2.32 -3.28 5.59
C LEU A 161 3.71 -3.90 5.78
N LEU A 162 4.56 -3.22 6.57
CA LEU A 162 5.83 -3.74 7.03
C LEU A 162 5.67 -4.29 8.45
N ALA A 163 5.66 -5.62 8.60
CA ALA A 163 5.28 -6.29 9.86
C ALA A 163 6.03 -5.80 11.13
N PRO A 164 7.35 -5.52 11.11
CA PRO A 164 8.07 -4.99 12.28
C PRO A 164 7.52 -3.68 12.85
N THR A 165 6.82 -2.88 12.03
CA THR A 165 6.33 -1.56 12.44
C THR A 165 4.94 -1.62 13.06
N MET A 166 4.31 -2.80 13.09
CA MET A 166 2.95 -2.96 13.59
C MET A 166 2.89 -3.12 15.10
N THR A 167 2.07 -2.28 15.73
CA THR A 167 1.61 -2.51 17.10
C THR A 167 0.56 -3.61 17.12
N SER A 168 0.29 -4.21 18.29
CA SER A 168 -0.71 -5.28 18.44
C SER A 168 -2.15 -4.85 18.04
N ALA A 169 -2.46 -3.56 18.08
CA ALA A 169 -3.75 -3.02 17.65
C ALA A 169 -3.78 -2.59 16.17
N GLY A 170 -2.61 -2.40 15.55
CA GLY A 170 -2.48 -1.72 14.26
C GLY A 170 -3.15 -2.45 13.09
N LEU A 171 -3.04 -3.78 13.02
CA LEU A 171 -3.62 -4.52 11.90
C LEU A 171 -5.14 -4.48 11.91
N ASN A 172 -5.77 -4.61 13.08
CA ASN A 172 -7.23 -4.63 13.19
C ASN A 172 -7.82 -3.25 12.81
N GLU A 173 -7.20 -2.16 13.26
CA GLU A 173 -7.63 -0.80 12.93
C GLU A 173 -7.52 -0.51 11.42
N VAL A 174 -6.40 -0.92 10.80
CA VAL A 174 -6.21 -0.83 9.34
C VAL A 174 -7.30 -1.59 8.60
N LEU A 175 -7.59 -2.83 9.01
CA LEU A 175 -8.58 -3.66 8.31
C LEU A 175 -10.00 -3.10 8.45
N PHE A 176 -10.37 -2.55 9.60
CA PHE A 176 -11.69 -1.91 9.76
C PHE A 176 -11.79 -0.58 9.01
N ALA A 177 -10.71 0.19 8.95
CA ALA A 177 -10.72 1.51 8.33
C ALA A 177 -10.62 1.46 6.80
N LEU A 178 -9.75 0.59 6.28
CA LEU A 178 -9.39 0.57 4.86
C LEU A 178 -10.02 -0.60 4.09
N GLN A 179 -10.42 -1.67 4.79
CA GLN A 179 -11.03 -2.86 4.21
C GLN A 179 -10.38 -3.32 2.88
N PRO A 180 -9.04 -3.46 2.82
CA PRO A 180 -8.33 -3.59 1.56
C PRO A 180 -8.71 -4.87 0.83
N LYS A 181 -8.84 -4.78 -0.50
CA LYS A 181 -8.96 -5.96 -1.38
C LYS A 181 -7.67 -6.78 -1.37
N TYR A 182 -6.52 -6.12 -1.32
CA TYR A 182 -5.20 -6.75 -1.27
C TYR A 182 -4.41 -6.27 -0.05
N LEU A 183 -4.15 -7.15 0.91
CA LEU A 183 -3.24 -6.88 2.02
C LEU A 183 -1.85 -7.43 1.70
N LEU A 184 -0.85 -6.56 1.68
CA LEU A 184 0.54 -6.89 1.35
C LEU A 184 1.37 -6.81 2.62
N ILE A 185 1.99 -7.92 3.04
CA ILE A 185 2.75 -7.99 4.31
C ILE A 185 4.20 -8.34 4.02
N ASP A 186 5.10 -7.36 4.14
CA ASP A 186 6.54 -7.63 4.08
C ASP A 186 7.09 -7.96 5.47
N GLU A 187 8.16 -8.76 5.48
CA GLU A 187 8.76 -9.36 6.66
C GLU A 187 7.75 -10.07 7.59
N ILE A 188 6.80 -10.83 7.03
CA ILE A 188 5.73 -11.48 7.81
C ILE A 188 6.25 -12.35 8.96
N ASP A 189 7.45 -12.92 8.86
CA ASP A 189 8.10 -13.69 9.93
C ASP A 189 8.46 -12.85 11.17
N ARG A 190 8.30 -11.53 11.09
CA ARG A 190 8.40 -10.57 12.19
C ARG A 190 7.04 -10.20 12.78
N LEU A 191 5.92 -10.73 12.28
CA LEU A 191 4.59 -10.51 12.89
C LEU A 191 4.44 -11.34 14.17
N HIS A 192 3.86 -10.73 15.22
CA HIS A 192 3.71 -11.37 16.52
C HIS A 192 2.46 -10.85 17.27
N GLY A 193 2.11 -11.55 18.36
CA GLY A 193 1.01 -11.18 19.25
C GLY A 193 -0.37 -11.27 18.56
N ASP A 194 -1.27 -10.36 18.94
CA ASP A 194 -2.66 -10.36 18.51
C ASP A 194 -2.81 -10.23 16.99
N ASN A 195 -1.84 -9.60 16.32
CA ASN A 195 -1.82 -9.47 14.87
C ASN A 195 -1.80 -10.83 14.15
N LEU A 196 -1.16 -11.86 14.73
CA LEU A 196 -1.20 -13.22 14.17
C LEU A 196 -2.62 -13.80 14.25
N GLY A 197 -3.33 -13.56 15.35
CA GLY A 197 -4.71 -14.02 15.53
C GLY A 197 -5.68 -13.34 14.55
N VAL A 198 -5.56 -12.01 14.40
CA VAL A 198 -6.33 -11.23 13.43
C VAL A 198 -6.10 -11.73 12.01
N LEU A 199 -4.83 -11.87 11.60
CA LEU A 199 -4.48 -12.35 10.26
C LEU A 199 -5.01 -13.76 10.01
N ASN A 200 -4.90 -14.65 11.00
CA ASN A 200 -5.40 -16.02 10.89
C ASN A 200 -6.92 -16.06 10.73
N SER A 201 -7.67 -15.24 11.47
CA SER A 201 -9.13 -15.14 11.36
C SER A 201 -9.57 -14.58 10.00
N LEU A 202 -8.91 -13.50 9.55
CA LEU A 202 -9.11 -12.89 8.24
C LEU A 202 -8.92 -13.92 7.12
N MET A 203 -7.80 -14.64 7.13
CA MET A 203 -7.51 -15.62 6.08
C MET A 203 -8.37 -16.89 6.16
N ALA A 204 -8.86 -17.25 7.35
CA ALA A 204 -9.71 -18.42 7.52
C ALA A 204 -11.14 -18.20 7.02
N THR A 205 -11.71 -17.03 7.35
CA THR A 205 -13.16 -16.81 7.28
C THR A 205 -13.54 -15.43 6.78
N GLY A 206 -12.57 -14.55 6.51
CA GLY A 206 -12.78 -13.14 6.24
C GLY A 206 -13.11 -12.32 7.49
N ARG A 207 -13.31 -12.95 8.65
CA ARG A 207 -13.84 -12.28 9.84
C ARG A 207 -12.75 -11.53 10.58
N ILE A 208 -13.04 -10.27 10.88
CA ILE A 208 -12.30 -9.47 11.84
C ILE A 208 -13.25 -9.02 12.94
N SER A 209 -12.77 -9.04 14.17
CA SER A 209 -13.52 -8.60 15.34
C SER A 209 -12.61 -7.88 16.31
N GLU A 210 -13.09 -6.78 16.89
CA GLU A 210 -12.42 -6.08 17.97
C GLU A 210 -13.43 -5.80 19.08
N THR A 211 -13.10 -6.20 20.32
CA THR A 211 -13.87 -5.84 21.50
C THR A 211 -13.02 -4.91 22.37
N LYS A 212 -13.36 -3.62 22.34
CA LYS A 212 -12.87 -2.62 23.30
C LYS A 212 -13.96 -2.37 24.34
N TRP A 213 -13.62 -1.85 25.51
CA TRP A 213 -14.54 -1.69 26.65
C TRP A 213 -15.90 -1.10 26.21
N GLY A 214 -16.96 -1.91 26.24
CA GLY A 214 -18.32 -1.53 25.85
C GLY A 214 -18.62 -1.40 24.35
N LYS A 215 -17.69 -1.71 23.44
CA LYS A 215 -17.89 -1.66 21.98
C LYS A 215 -17.26 -2.86 21.27
N THR A 216 -18.08 -3.66 20.59
CA THR A 216 -17.63 -4.72 19.69
C THR A 216 -17.84 -4.28 18.24
N ARG A 217 -16.78 -4.33 17.44
CA ARG A 217 -16.83 -4.16 15.99
C ARG A 217 -16.61 -5.50 15.33
N TYR A 218 -17.36 -5.78 14.27
CA TYR A 218 -17.27 -7.01 13.50
C TYR A 218 -17.44 -6.70 12.02
N ALA A 219 -16.61 -7.30 11.17
CA ALA A 219 -16.73 -7.22 9.72
C ALA A 219 -16.30 -8.53 9.08
N VAL A 220 -16.77 -8.76 7.85
CA VAL A 220 -16.33 -9.86 6.98
C VAL A 220 -15.73 -9.25 5.73
N LEU A 221 -14.45 -9.54 5.48
CA LEU A 221 -13.69 -9.03 4.35
C LEU A 221 -13.34 -10.19 3.40
N TYR A 222 -13.24 -9.88 2.11
CA TYR A 222 -12.75 -10.80 1.08
C TYR A 222 -11.31 -10.46 0.67
N THR A 223 -10.51 -9.99 1.63
CA THR A 223 -9.13 -9.57 1.42
C THR A 223 -8.25 -10.74 0.97
N LYS A 224 -7.50 -10.53 -0.10
CA LYS A 224 -6.41 -11.42 -0.54
C LYS A 224 -5.12 -11.00 0.15
N VAL A 225 -4.36 -11.96 0.66
CA VAL A 225 -3.14 -11.67 1.43
C VAL A 225 -1.93 -12.13 0.62
N PHE A 226 -1.03 -11.20 0.31
CA PHE A 226 0.26 -11.49 -0.29
C PHE A 226 1.33 -11.12 0.71
N ALA A 227 2.15 -12.09 1.11
CA ALA A 227 3.14 -11.89 2.14
C ALA A 227 4.53 -12.29 1.65
N ALA A 228 5.56 -11.66 2.20
CA ALA A 228 6.96 -12.02 1.98
C ALA A 228 7.67 -12.21 3.31
N GLY A 229 8.51 -13.24 3.39
CA GLY A 229 9.29 -13.50 4.59
C GLY A 229 10.54 -14.32 4.32
N ILE A 230 11.44 -14.32 5.31
CA ILE A 230 12.69 -15.07 5.25
C ILE A 230 12.56 -16.33 6.09
N LYS A 231 12.26 -16.19 7.39
CA LYS A 231 12.22 -17.30 8.35
C LYS A 231 10.81 -17.80 8.61
N VAL A 232 10.02 -18.01 7.56
CA VAL A 232 8.58 -18.30 7.67
C VAL A 232 8.23 -19.54 8.51
N ASN A 233 9.16 -20.46 8.74
CA ASN A 233 8.96 -21.60 9.63
C ASN A 233 8.79 -21.19 11.10
N SER A 234 9.07 -19.94 11.48
CA SER A 234 8.75 -19.38 12.80
C SER A 234 7.26 -19.10 12.97
N LEU A 235 6.49 -19.02 11.88
CA LEU A 235 5.06 -18.72 11.93
C LEU A 235 4.25 -19.95 12.38
N PRO A 236 3.08 -19.73 13.01
CA PRO A 236 2.15 -20.81 13.36
C PRO A 236 1.77 -21.67 12.15
N ARG A 237 1.71 -23.00 12.36
CA ARG A 237 1.45 -23.98 11.28
C ARG A 237 0.07 -23.79 10.64
N ASP A 238 -0.90 -23.41 11.42
CA ASP A 238 -2.27 -23.12 10.98
C ASP A 238 -2.30 -21.86 10.10
N LEU A 239 -1.55 -20.82 10.43
CA LEU A 239 -1.41 -19.67 9.52
C LEU A 239 -0.73 -20.09 8.22
N LEU A 240 0.37 -20.85 8.30
CA LEU A 240 1.12 -21.34 7.14
C LEU A 240 0.34 -22.29 6.22
N SER A 241 -0.68 -22.98 6.73
CA SER A 241 -1.50 -23.90 5.92
C SER A 241 -2.50 -23.16 5.03
N ARG A 242 -2.77 -21.88 5.31
CA ARG A 242 -3.69 -21.03 4.52
C ARG A 242 -3.02 -20.35 3.33
N PHE A 243 -1.70 -20.42 3.24
CA PHE A 243 -0.92 -19.84 2.16
C PHE A 243 -0.54 -20.87 1.09
N ILE A 244 -0.63 -20.46 -0.17
CA ILE A 244 0.18 -21.01 -1.25
C ILE A 244 1.61 -20.48 -1.08
N LYS A 245 2.58 -21.37 -0.93
CA LYS A 245 3.98 -21.01 -0.65
C LYS A 245 4.82 -21.07 -1.92
N ILE A 246 5.37 -19.93 -2.33
CA ILE A 246 6.30 -19.82 -3.46
C ILE A 246 7.71 -19.61 -2.90
N ARG A 247 8.62 -20.53 -3.22
CA ARG A 247 10.02 -20.46 -2.79
C ARG A 247 10.87 -19.75 -3.85
N PHE A 248 11.69 -18.82 -3.38
CA PHE A 248 12.72 -18.14 -4.12
C PHE A 248 14.07 -18.68 -3.67
N GLU A 249 14.85 -19.11 -4.64
CA GLU A 249 16.24 -19.49 -4.43
C GLU A 249 17.15 -18.25 -4.62
N PRO A 250 18.39 -18.27 -4.10
CA PRO A 250 19.40 -17.30 -4.50
C PRO A 250 19.57 -17.30 -6.03
N TYR A 251 19.86 -16.14 -6.61
CA TYR A 251 20.14 -16.06 -8.05
C TYR A 251 21.34 -16.94 -8.42
N SER A 252 21.21 -17.65 -9.53
CA SER A 252 22.38 -18.16 -10.24
C SER A 252 23.22 -16.99 -10.78
N ARG A 253 24.47 -17.27 -11.18
CA ARG A 253 25.36 -16.26 -11.77
C ARG A 253 24.69 -15.57 -12.95
N ASP A 254 24.16 -16.34 -13.89
CA ASP A 254 23.61 -15.81 -15.13
C ASP A 254 22.32 -15.03 -14.88
N GLU A 255 21.48 -15.48 -13.94
CA GLU A 255 20.32 -14.71 -13.49
C GLU A 255 20.75 -13.39 -12.85
N PHE A 256 21.70 -13.43 -11.91
CA PHE A 256 22.17 -12.23 -11.22
C PHE A 256 22.73 -11.20 -12.20
N LEU A 257 23.59 -11.62 -13.13
CA LEU A 257 24.16 -10.74 -14.15
C LEU A 257 23.07 -10.16 -15.05
N LYS A 258 22.12 -10.99 -15.49
CA LYS A 258 21.01 -10.54 -16.34
C LYS A 258 20.10 -9.54 -15.62
N VAL A 259 19.69 -9.85 -14.40
CA VAL A 259 18.83 -8.97 -13.59
C VAL A 259 19.55 -7.65 -13.30
N SER A 260 20.80 -7.71 -12.83
CA SER A 260 21.58 -6.52 -12.50
C SER A 260 21.79 -5.62 -13.72
N LYS A 261 22.19 -6.16 -14.87
CA LYS A 261 22.37 -5.37 -16.10
C LYS A 261 21.08 -4.67 -16.51
N SER A 262 19.97 -5.41 -16.58
CA SER A 262 18.67 -4.85 -16.96
C SER A 262 18.17 -3.76 -15.98
N VAL A 263 18.44 -3.91 -14.68
CA VAL A 263 18.10 -2.87 -13.68
C VAL A 263 18.97 -1.63 -13.88
N LEU A 264 20.27 -1.79 -14.12
CA LEU A 264 21.19 -0.66 -14.30
C LEU A 264 20.95 0.10 -15.61
N GLU A 265 20.67 -0.60 -16.70
CA GLU A 265 20.32 0.02 -17.99
C GLU A 265 19.07 0.92 -17.86
N ARG A 266 18.08 0.49 -17.07
CA ARG A 266 16.89 1.31 -16.78
C ARG A 266 17.20 2.54 -15.92
N GLU A 267 18.25 2.51 -15.11
CA GLU A 267 18.78 3.68 -14.39
C GLU A 267 19.64 4.59 -15.31
N GLY A 268 19.72 4.29 -16.62
CA GLY A 268 20.48 5.07 -17.59
C GLY A 268 21.98 4.75 -17.61
N VAL A 269 22.39 3.64 -17.02
CA VAL A 269 23.80 3.23 -16.98
C VAL A 269 24.19 2.60 -18.32
N PRO A 270 25.34 2.98 -18.93
CA PRO A 270 25.84 2.33 -20.13
C PRO A 270 26.05 0.82 -19.96
N GLU A 271 25.79 0.04 -21.00
CA GLU A 271 25.83 -1.44 -20.96
C GLU A 271 27.16 -1.99 -20.43
N ASP A 272 28.29 -1.41 -20.87
CA ASP A 272 29.63 -1.85 -20.47
C ASP A 272 29.92 -1.56 -18.98
N VAL A 273 29.39 -0.46 -18.46
CA VAL A 273 29.47 -0.10 -17.03
C VAL A 273 28.56 -1.00 -16.20
N ALA A 274 27.34 -1.26 -16.68
CA ALA A 274 26.40 -2.15 -16.03
C ALA A 274 26.95 -3.58 -15.91
N GLU A 275 27.55 -4.09 -16.99
CA GLU A 275 28.23 -5.38 -17.00
C GLU A 275 29.42 -5.43 -16.04
N PHE A 276 30.27 -4.39 -16.05
CA PHE A 276 31.40 -4.28 -15.13
C PHE A 276 30.96 -4.34 -13.66
N ILE A 277 29.91 -3.58 -13.30
CA ILE A 277 29.39 -3.53 -11.92
C ILE A 277 28.82 -4.89 -11.54
N ALA A 278 27.96 -5.48 -12.38
CA ALA A 278 27.32 -6.76 -12.10
C ALA A 278 28.35 -7.89 -11.92
N LEU A 279 29.34 -7.98 -12.80
CA LEU A 279 30.43 -8.95 -12.68
C LEU A 279 31.27 -8.72 -11.42
N SER A 280 31.57 -7.46 -11.10
CA SER A 280 32.36 -7.12 -9.93
C SER A 280 31.68 -7.52 -8.63
N VAL A 281 30.38 -7.21 -8.49
CA VAL A 281 29.61 -7.59 -7.30
C VAL A 281 29.50 -9.12 -7.19
N TRP A 282 29.23 -9.81 -8.31
CA TRP A 282 29.18 -11.27 -8.32
C TRP A 282 30.49 -11.92 -7.89
N ASN A 283 31.62 -11.42 -8.42
CA ASN A 283 32.94 -11.96 -8.08
C ASN A 283 33.31 -11.75 -6.61
N MET A 284 32.76 -10.73 -5.95
CA MET A 284 32.97 -10.49 -4.52
C MET A 284 32.12 -11.39 -3.63
N TYR A 285 30.83 -11.57 -3.96
CA TYR A 285 29.87 -12.17 -3.02
C TYR A 285 29.22 -13.48 -3.48
N GLY A 286 29.42 -13.89 -4.73
CA GLY A 286 28.84 -15.10 -5.31
C GLY A 286 27.32 -15.15 -5.14
N ASN A 287 26.80 -16.24 -4.60
CA ASN A 287 25.36 -16.42 -4.36
C ASN A 287 24.77 -15.50 -3.27
N LYS A 288 25.59 -14.71 -2.56
CA LYS A 288 25.15 -13.67 -1.61
C LYS A 288 25.06 -12.29 -2.26
N SER A 289 25.32 -12.18 -3.56
CA SER A 289 25.29 -10.91 -4.29
C SER A 289 23.89 -10.29 -4.27
N ASP A 290 23.86 -8.97 -4.11
CA ASP A 290 22.61 -8.20 -4.03
C ASP A 290 22.54 -7.18 -5.18
N VAL A 291 21.46 -7.23 -5.96
CA VAL A 291 21.21 -6.29 -7.06
C VAL A 291 21.18 -4.85 -6.56
N ARG A 292 20.75 -4.62 -5.31
CA ARG A 292 20.75 -3.29 -4.68
C ARG A 292 22.16 -2.73 -4.52
N GLN A 293 23.17 -3.57 -4.30
CA GLN A 293 24.56 -3.10 -4.26
C GLN A 293 25.02 -2.62 -5.64
N CYS A 294 24.61 -3.31 -6.72
CA CYS A 294 24.90 -2.86 -8.07
C CYS A 294 24.31 -1.46 -8.33
N VAL A 295 23.04 -1.24 -7.96
CA VAL A 295 22.37 0.06 -8.07
C VAL A 295 23.10 1.15 -7.27
N SER A 296 23.50 0.87 -6.03
CA SER A 296 24.25 1.82 -5.21
C SER A 296 25.60 2.19 -5.83
N ILE A 297 26.34 1.21 -6.38
CA ILE A 297 27.61 1.47 -7.09
C ILE A 297 27.36 2.37 -8.30
N ALA A 298 26.35 2.05 -9.12
CA ALA A 298 26.02 2.83 -10.30
C ALA A 298 25.64 4.28 -9.97
N ARG A 299 24.85 4.50 -8.91
CA ARG A 299 24.46 5.84 -8.45
C ARG A 299 25.66 6.65 -7.93
N MET A 300 26.58 6.01 -7.19
CA MET A 300 27.83 6.66 -6.78
C MET A 300 28.74 6.99 -7.97
N ALA A 301 28.73 6.15 -9.00
CA ALA A 301 29.51 6.32 -10.20
C ALA A 301 28.90 7.31 -11.21
N ASN A 302 27.60 7.62 -11.09
CA ASN A 302 26.85 8.47 -12.02
C ASN A 302 27.02 8.04 -13.49
N GLY A 303 27.06 6.72 -13.74
CA GLY A 303 27.26 6.16 -15.07
C GLY A 303 28.70 6.20 -15.61
N GLU A 304 29.67 6.73 -14.85
CA GLU A 304 31.08 6.78 -15.27
C GLU A 304 31.86 5.54 -14.81
N LYS A 305 32.47 4.82 -15.76
CA LYS A 305 33.20 3.58 -15.50
C LYS A 305 34.35 3.74 -14.49
N GLU A 306 35.16 4.77 -14.65
CA GLU A 306 36.32 5.03 -13.78
C GLU A 306 35.90 5.21 -12.31
N LYS A 307 34.78 5.91 -12.07
CA LYS A 307 34.22 6.07 -10.72
C LYS A 307 33.70 4.74 -10.18
N ALA A 308 33.03 3.94 -11.01
CA ALA A 308 32.58 2.60 -10.62
C ALA A 308 33.76 1.70 -10.24
N GLU A 309 34.87 1.75 -10.99
CA GLU A 309 36.10 1.01 -10.71
C GLU A 309 36.68 1.38 -9.34
N VAL A 310 36.77 2.67 -9.02
CA VAL A 310 37.24 3.15 -7.71
C VAL A 310 36.34 2.64 -6.57
N VAL A 311 35.02 2.73 -6.71
CA VAL A 311 34.07 2.24 -5.69
C VAL A 311 34.25 0.74 -5.48
N VAL A 312 34.29 -0.04 -6.57
CA VAL A 312 34.50 -1.49 -6.52
C VAL A 312 35.85 -1.83 -5.88
N GLU A 313 36.91 -1.10 -6.18
CA GLU A 313 38.23 -1.34 -5.60
C GLU A 313 38.24 -1.09 -4.09
N VAL A 314 37.61 0.00 -3.63
CA VAL A 314 37.45 0.28 -2.19
C VAL A 314 36.65 -0.83 -1.52
N MET A 315 35.54 -1.26 -2.14
CA MET A 315 34.74 -2.37 -1.63
C MET A 315 35.53 -3.68 -1.56
N LYS A 316 36.40 -3.99 -2.54
CA LYS A 316 37.28 -5.18 -2.50
C LYS A 316 38.30 -5.10 -1.38
N ARG A 317 38.90 -3.94 -1.15
CA ARG A 317 39.92 -3.74 -0.10
C ARG A 317 39.32 -3.81 1.31
N GLN A 318 38.09 -3.31 1.49
CA GLN A 318 37.41 -3.34 2.79
C GLN A 318 36.57 -4.61 3.00
N GLY A 319 36.13 -5.28 1.93
CA GLY A 319 35.17 -6.37 1.92
C GLY A 319 35.73 -7.78 2.15
N VAL A 320 36.99 -7.92 2.57
CA VAL A 320 37.56 -9.23 2.99
C VAL A 320 37.13 -9.62 4.40
N SER A 321 36.47 -8.75 5.15
CA SER A 321 35.90 -9.06 6.46
C SER A 321 34.44 -8.65 6.56
N LEU A 322 33.53 -9.57 6.25
CA LEU A 322 32.18 -9.66 6.84
C LEU A 322 31.64 -11.10 6.77
#